data_AF-A0A553V2G1-F1
#
_entry.id   AF-A0A553V2G1-F1
#
_cell.length_a   1.000
_cell.length_b   1.000
_cell.length_c   1.000
_cell.angle_alpha   90.00
_cell.angle_beta   90.00
_cell.angle_gamma   90.00
#
_symmetry.space_group_name_H-M   'P 1'
#
loop_
_entity.id
_entity.type
_entity.pdbx_description
1 polymer ?
#
loop_
_entity_poly.entity_id
_entity_poly.type
_entity_poly.pdbx_seq_one_letter_code
_entity_poly.pdbx_strand_id
1 'polypeptide(L)' 'MCLSPKYLSPKSRQTCLQLFQAQTYNAQDIQEQLHLVRLISIDDAPCVYLDPKDKLQVFKSNNAICQTLQKIEF' A
#
# COMPACT_ATOMS: atom_id res chain seq x y z
N MET A 1 8.63 -5.67 -1.05
CA MET A 1 8.32 -5.21 -2.42
C MET A 1 6.85 -5.51 -2.83
N CYS A 2 5.88 -5.42 -1.90
CA CYS A 2 4.46 -5.69 -2.22
C CYS A 2 3.68 -4.49 -2.80
N LEU A 3 4.27 -3.29 -2.70
CA LEU A 3 3.68 -2.03 -3.16
C LEU A 3 3.92 -1.74 -4.65
N SER A 4 4.36 -2.75 -5.41
CA SER A 4 4.56 -2.65 -6.86
C SER A 4 4.23 -3.98 -7.54
N PRO A 5 2.97 -4.46 -7.45
CA PRO A 5 2.60 -5.81 -7.86
C PRO A 5 2.81 -6.09 -9.35
N LYS A 6 2.81 -5.06 -10.21
CA LYS A 6 3.12 -5.17 -11.65
C LYS A 6 4.48 -5.84 -11.93
N TYR A 7 5.46 -5.69 -11.05
CA TYR A 7 6.81 -6.27 -11.21
C TYR A 7 6.98 -7.61 -10.47
N LEU A 8 5.95 -8.06 -9.77
CA LEU A 8 6.01 -9.28 -8.99
C LEU A 8 5.61 -10.50 -9.83
N SER A 9 6.27 -11.63 -9.56
CA SER A 9 5.82 -12.92 -10.06
C SER A 9 4.38 -13.22 -9.60
N PRO A 10 3.60 -14.03 -10.33
CA PRO A 10 2.26 -14.44 -9.90
C PRO A 10 2.21 -14.98 -8.46
N LYS A 11 3.20 -15.80 -8.08
CA LYS A 11 3.32 -16.34 -6.72
C LYS A 11 3.51 -15.24 -5.68
N SER A 12 4.43 -14.31 -5.94
CA SER A 12 4.71 -13.18 -5.05
C SER A 12 3.51 -12.25 -4.90
N ARG A 13 2.75 -11.99 -5.97
CA ARG A 13 1.49 -11.23 -5.90
C ARG A 13 0.49 -11.89 -4.96
N GLN A 14 0.29 -13.19 -5.10
CA GLN A 14 -0.62 -13.93 -4.24
C GLN A 14 -0.18 -13.88 -2.77
N THR A 15 1.11 -14.06 -2.49
CA THR A 15 1.66 -13.94 -1.13
C THR A 15 1.43 -12.53 -0.57
N CYS A 16 1.67 -11.48 -1.36
CA CYS A 16 1.41 -10.11 -0.93
C CYS A 16 -0.07 -9.87 -0.61
N LEU A 17 -0.98 -10.37 -1.46
CA LEU A 17 -2.42 -10.28 -1.21
C LEU A 17 -2.79 -10.98 0.11
N GLN A 18 -2.25 -12.18 0.35
CA GLN A 18 -2.49 -12.90 1.61
C GLN A 18 -1.92 -12.15 2.82
N LEU A 19 -0.71 -11.59 2.73
CA LEU A 19 -0.11 -10.79 3.81
C LEU A 19 -0.98 -9.59 4.16
N PHE A 20 -1.48 -8.85 3.17
CA PHE A 20 -2.35 -7.70 3.38
C PHE A 20 -3.74 -8.09 3.91
N GLN A 21 -4.32 -9.20 3.44
CA GLN A 21 -5.60 -9.70 3.95
C GLN A 21 -5.48 -10.21 5.39
N ALA A 22 -4.39 -10.92 5.70
CA ALA A 22 -4.12 -11.44 7.03
C ALA A 22 -3.60 -10.35 8.00
N GLN A 23 -3.30 -9.15 7.50
CA GLN A 23 -2.72 -8.04 8.27
C GLN A 23 -1.43 -8.44 9.00
N THR A 24 -0.66 -9.36 8.42
CA THR A 24 0.62 -9.84 8.99
C THR A 24 1.83 -9.05 8.47
N TYR A 25 1.59 -7.94 7.77
CA TYR A 25 2.63 -7.00 7.37
C TYR A 25 3.00 -6.09 8.53
N ASN A 26 4.25 -5.59 8.54
CA ASN A 26 4.63 -4.56 9.48
C ASN A 26 4.08 -3.21 9.00
N ALA A 27 3.17 -2.60 9.77
CA ALA A 27 2.62 -1.29 9.45
C ALA A 27 3.72 -0.21 9.42
N GLN A 28 4.74 -0.33 10.28
CA GLN A 28 5.85 0.62 10.35
C GLN A 28 6.64 0.66 9.03
N ASP A 29 6.92 -0.50 8.42
CA ASP A 29 7.60 -0.58 7.12
C ASP A 29 6.81 0.17 6.04
N ILE A 30 5.47 0.13 6.09
CA ILE A 30 4.60 0.83 5.15
C ILE A 30 4.61 2.34 5.42
N GLN A 31 4.60 2.75 6.69
CA GLN A 31 4.68 4.16 7.08
C GLN A 31 6.01 4.77 6.63
N GLU A 32 7.14 4.11 6.92
CA GLU A 32 8.48 4.52 6.49
C GLU A 32 8.56 4.65 4.97
N GLN A 33 8.05 3.65 4.24
CA GLN A 33 8.00 3.71 2.79
C GLN A 33 7.16 4.91 2.31
N LEU A 34 6.01 5.16 2.92
CA LEU A 34 5.14 6.26 2.53
C LEU A 34 5.78 7.62 2.81
N HIS A 35 6.56 7.79 3.88
CA HIS A 35 7.35 9.01 4.11
C HIS A 35 8.39 9.26 3.00
N LEU A 36 8.97 8.19 2.45
CA LEU A 36 9.96 8.28 1.38
C LEU A 36 9.34 8.60 0.02
N VAL A 37 8.31 7.85 -0.40
CA VAL A 37 7.75 8.01 -1.75
C VAL A 37 6.61 9.02 -1.82
N ARG A 38 6.03 9.37 -0.67
CA ARG A 38 4.84 10.22 -0.47
C ARG A 38 3.56 9.70 -1.12
N LEU A 39 3.62 9.04 -2.27
CA LEU A 39 2.49 8.48 -3.00
C LEU A 39 2.71 6.98 -3.21
N ILE A 40 1.77 6.16 -2.76
CA ILE A 40 1.72 4.75 -3.14
C ILE A 40 0.65 4.57 -4.21
N SER A 41 1.07 4.04 -5.35
CA SER A 41 0.19 3.64 -6.44
C SER A 41 0.33 2.14 -6.68
N ILE A 42 -0.80 1.46 -6.87
CA ILE A 42 -0.88 0.03 -7.15
C ILE A 42 -1.53 -0.14 -8.52
N ASP A 43 -0.85 -0.86 -9.41
CA ASP A 43 -1.30 -1.08 -10.80
C ASP A 43 -1.66 0.23 -11.52
N ASP A 44 -0.77 1.22 -11.40
CA ASP A 44 -0.90 2.56 -12.00
C ASP A 44 -2.09 3.39 -11.44
N ALA A 45 -2.79 2.92 -10.40
CA ALA A 45 -3.84 3.66 -9.69
C ALA A 45 -3.35 4.18 -8.32
N PRO A 46 -3.56 5.46 -7.97
CA PRO A 46 -3.18 5.98 -6.66
C PRO A 46 -4.03 5.32 -5.56
N CYS A 47 -3.39 4.92 -4.45
CA CYS A 47 -4.08 4.36 -3.28
C CYS A 47 -4.11 5.36 -2.13
N VAL A 48 -2.93 5.84 -1.74
CA VAL A 48 -2.73 6.74 -0.61
C VAL A 48 -1.60 7.74 -0.89
N TYR A 49 -1.74 8.95 -0.39
CA TYR A 49 -0.73 10.00 -0.43
C TYR A 49 -0.53 10.59 0.96
N LEU A 50 0.71 10.75 1.38
CA LEU A 50 1.07 11.45 2.60
C LEU A 50 1.43 12.89 2.26
N ASP A 51 0.61 13.83 2.72
CA ASP A 51 0.83 15.24 2.44
C ASP A 51 2.06 15.80 3.21
N PRO A 52 2.49 17.04 2.92
CA PRO A 52 3.63 17.65 3.61
C PRO A 52 3.45 17.88 5.12
N LYS A 53 2.24 17.69 5.66
CA LYS A 53 1.91 17.76 7.09
C LYS A 53 1.75 16.35 7.69
N ASP A 54 2.19 15.34 6.97
CA ASP A 54 2.08 13.93 7.31
C ASP A 54 0.63 13.45 7.52
N LYS A 55 -0.33 14.09 6.84
CA LYS A 55 -1.72 13.63 6.81
C LYS A 55 -1.93 12.65 5.66
N LEU A 56 -2.49 11.49 5.98
CA LEU A 56 -2.87 10.48 4.99
C LEU A 56 -4.09 10.95 4.19
N GLN A 57 -3.95 10.96 2.87
CA GLN A 57 -5.00 11.21 1.88
C GLN A 57 -5.29 9.90 1.15
N VAL A 58 -6.57 9.53 1.06
CA VAL A 58 -7.00 8.26 0.46
C VAL A 58 -7.66 8.48 -0.90
N PHE A 59 -7.38 7.61 -1.86
CA PHE A 59 -7.98 7.64 -3.19
C PHE A 59 -8.93 6.46 -3.35
N LYS A 60 -10.14 6.68 -3.88
CA LYS A 60 -11.11 5.60 -4.06
C LYS A 60 -10.53 4.50 -4.97
N SER A 61 -10.52 3.25 -4.50
CA SER A 61 -10.00 2.12 -5.25
C SER A 61 -10.76 0.82 -4.94
N ASN A 62 -10.88 -0.03 -5.97
CA ASN A 62 -11.41 -1.39 -5.84
C ASN A 62 -10.29 -2.44 -5.66
N ASN A 63 -9.02 -2.02 -5.68
CA ASN A 63 -7.89 -2.91 -5.46
C ASN A 63 -7.81 -3.26 -3.96
N ALA A 64 -7.77 -4.56 -3.64
CA ALA A 64 -7.73 -5.04 -2.26
C ALA A 64 -6.52 -4.50 -1.46
N ILE A 65 -5.35 -4.37 -2.11
CA ILE A 65 -4.15 -3.80 -1.48
C ILE A 65 -4.40 -2.33 -1.15
N CYS A 66 -4.93 -1.54 -2.09
CA CYS A 66 -5.29 -0.14 -1.81
C CYS A 66 -6.27 -0.04 -0.63
N GLN A 67 -7.32 -0.87 -0.60
CA GLN A 67 -8.32 -0.85 0.47
C GLN A 67 -7.72 -1.18 1.84
N THR A 68 -6.72 -2.05 1.90
CA THR A 68 -5.96 -2.32 3.13
C THR A 68 -5.11 -1.11 3.51
N LEU A 69 -4.34 -0.55 2.57
CA LEU A 69 -3.47 0.61 2.83
C LEU A 69 -4.23 1.84 3.32
N GLN A 70 -5.48 2.03 2.88
CA GLN A 70 -6.35 3.14 3.28
C GLN A 70 -6.82 3.07 4.73
N LYS A 71 -6.67 1.90 5.37
CA LYS A 71 -7.07 1.67 6.76
C LYS A 71 -5.88 1.68 7.72
N ILE A 72 -4.67 1.98 7.24
CA ILE A 72 -3.49 2.12 8.08
C ILE A 72 -3.64 3.43 8.87
N GLU A 73 -3.50 3.33 10.19
CA GLU A 73 -3.45 4.51 11.06
C GLU A 73 -2.00 5.00 11.15
N PHE A 74 -1.82 6.32 11.07
CA PHE A 74 -0.54 7.03 11.16
C PHE A 74 -0.46 7.77 12.49
#